data_AF-A0Z932-F1
#
_entry.id   AF-A0Z932-F1
#
_cell.length_a   1.000
_cell.length_b   1.000
_cell.length_c   1.000
_cell.angle_alpha   90.00
_cell.angle_beta   90.00
_cell.angle_gamma   90.00
#
_symmetry.space_group_name_H-M   'P 1'
#
loop_
_entity.id
_entity.type
_entity.pdbx_description
1 polymer ?
#
loop_
_entity_poly.entity_id
_entity_poly.type
_entity_poly.pdbx_seq_one_letter_code
_entity_poly.pdbx_strand_id
1 'polypeptide(L)'
;MVKQSLFVALLTAIGMLVSAEEIRPPLAVEPTGIIETLPGRYPADWFLVHDAAFFHMSDGKVVVLDTTKDSVGEQVQGMFPVSLMGTFIEAQSRGEIFAVETFHTRGTRGHRIDVLTIWDTVNLSAVAEVILPVGKRFMGMPERVALQLMNGDRWLAIFNLSPSTTVTLVDLEARAVMGEVPIPGCSFIYANGDMGLSALCADGRMLTVVLNDDGSEKSRVMSEVFFDSDESPIFERPAVVDNIAYFPAFDGRVQPVAMTGSAALPMASWPLYGSGEETWAPSGIGIDGEDDLGRIYFLMNAEANGVDGMHNAGGSEIWVFDPEARRRVLRIPLEAWGLSLAVSRGEEPKVLVTNPTDMSVELYDGLTGSFIKNITGFGQETPLLLRGAQ
;
A
#
# COMPACT_ATOMS: atom_id res chain seq x y z
N MET A 1 86.31 33.04 43.35
CA MET A 1 86.45 32.94 41.88
C MET A 1 85.28 32.14 41.33
N VAL A 2 84.48 32.81 40.52
CA VAL A 2 83.22 32.38 39.92
C VAL A 2 83.47 31.28 38.88
N LYS A 3 82.65 30.23 38.88
CA LYS A 3 82.30 29.48 37.66
C LYS A 3 80.79 29.27 37.62
N GLN A 4 80.15 30.11 36.82
CA GLN A 4 78.78 30.00 36.32
C GLN A 4 78.75 29.12 35.06
N SER A 5 77.51 28.74 34.68
CA SER A 5 77.02 28.31 33.35
C SER A 5 76.74 26.81 33.25
N LEU A 6 75.62 26.32 32.72
CA LEU A 6 74.48 26.92 32.03
C LEU A 6 73.37 25.84 32.00
N PHE A 7 72.14 26.13 32.41
CA PHE A 7 70.96 25.29 32.11
C PHE A 7 70.12 26.06 31.10
N VAL A 8 70.01 25.54 29.87
CA VAL A 8 69.13 26.07 28.82
C VAL A 8 67.81 25.31 28.93
N ALA A 9 66.75 26.01 29.33
CA ALA A 9 65.38 25.51 29.26
C ALA A 9 64.82 25.80 27.86
N LEU A 10 64.42 24.74 27.15
CA LEU A 10 63.78 24.79 25.85
C LEU A 10 62.29 25.14 26.05
N LEU A 11 61.86 26.34 25.65
CA LEU A 11 60.43 26.68 25.54
C LEU A 11 59.88 26.10 24.22
N THR A 12 59.02 25.10 24.33
CA THR A 12 58.19 24.59 23.23
C THR A 12 57.04 25.56 22.97
N ALA A 13 57.03 26.18 21.78
CA ALA A 13 55.93 27.00 21.31
C ALA A 13 54.74 26.14 20.88
N ILE A 14 53.58 26.43 21.46
CA ILE A 14 52.27 25.86 21.15
C ILE A 14 51.81 26.40 19.79
N GLY A 15 51.64 25.52 18.80
CA GLY A 15 50.91 25.82 17.57
C GLY A 15 49.47 25.31 17.68
N MET A 16 48.54 26.19 18.05
CA MET A 16 47.11 25.91 17.89
C MET A 16 46.76 26.01 16.41
N LEU A 17 46.58 24.86 15.76
CA LEU A 17 45.87 24.76 14.48
C LEU A 17 44.40 25.04 14.77
N VAL A 18 43.98 26.29 14.60
CA VAL A 18 42.57 26.64 14.49
C VAL A 18 42.12 26.10 13.14
N SER A 19 41.40 24.98 13.13
CA SER A 19 40.57 24.60 11.98
C SER A 19 39.59 25.73 11.77
N ALA A 20 39.75 26.49 10.69
CA ALA A 20 38.73 27.42 10.23
C ALA A 20 37.50 26.58 9.91
N GLU A 21 36.49 26.65 10.77
CA GLU A 21 35.19 26.06 10.53
C GLU A 21 34.62 26.76 9.30
N GLU A 22 34.52 26.03 8.20
CA GLU A 22 34.05 26.53 6.92
C GLU A 22 32.57 26.89 7.10
N ILE A 23 32.31 28.17 7.38
CA ILE A 23 30.96 28.70 7.55
C ILE A 23 30.23 28.46 6.22
N ARG A 24 29.36 27.45 6.20
CA ARG A 24 28.51 27.18 5.03
C ARG A 24 27.75 28.47 4.70
N PRO A 25 27.70 28.89 3.43
CA PRO A 25 26.93 30.06 3.06
C PRO A 25 25.48 29.90 3.54
N PRO A 26 24.84 30.99 3.99
CA PRO A 26 23.44 30.94 4.39
C PRO A 26 22.61 30.39 3.22
N LEU A 27 21.60 29.59 3.54
CA LEU A 27 20.64 29.10 2.54
C LEU A 27 20.05 30.28 1.77
N ALA A 28 19.77 30.07 0.49
CA ALA A 28 19.10 31.08 -0.32
C ALA A 28 17.77 31.46 0.34
N VAL A 29 17.41 32.74 0.30
CA VAL A 29 16.11 33.20 0.79
C VAL A 29 15.03 32.57 -0.09
N GLU A 30 14.18 31.74 0.51
CA GLU A 30 13.08 31.13 -0.19
C GLU A 30 12.05 32.19 -0.60
N PRO A 31 11.54 32.16 -1.85
CA PRO A 31 10.45 33.02 -2.26
C PRO A 31 9.20 32.70 -1.44
N THR A 32 8.59 33.73 -0.85
CA THR A 32 7.39 33.56 -0.02
C THR A 32 6.11 33.57 -0.87
N GLY A 33 5.09 32.84 -0.41
CA GLY A 33 3.77 32.80 -1.07
C GLY A 33 3.70 31.91 -2.31
N ILE A 34 4.72 31.10 -2.57
CA ILE A 34 4.69 30.05 -3.59
C ILE A 34 4.18 28.76 -2.93
N ILE A 35 3.11 28.19 -3.48
CA ILE A 35 2.64 26.84 -3.17
C ILE A 35 2.99 26.00 -4.39
N GLU A 36 3.91 25.06 -4.21
CA GLU A 36 4.27 24.11 -5.26
C GLU A 36 3.11 23.17 -5.55
N THR A 37 3.03 22.69 -6.78
CA THR A 37 1.94 21.84 -7.27
C THR A 37 2.47 20.59 -7.93
N LEU A 38 1.79 19.48 -7.74
CA LEU A 38 2.07 18.21 -8.40
C LEU A 38 1.51 18.18 -9.83
N PRO A 39 2.04 17.32 -10.72
CA PRO A 39 1.41 17.08 -12.00
C PRO A 39 0.01 16.48 -11.81
N GLY A 40 -0.95 16.87 -12.66
CA GLY A 40 -2.34 16.35 -12.58
C GLY A 40 -2.47 14.85 -12.81
N ARG A 41 -1.44 14.21 -13.38
CA ARG A 41 -1.26 12.76 -13.40
C ARG A 41 0.13 12.44 -12.89
N TYR A 42 0.22 11.57 -11.89
CA TYR A 42 1.51 11.18 -11.34
C TYR A 42 2.29 10.29 -12.32
N PRO A 43 3.59 10.53 -12.50
CA PRO A 43 4.47 9.63 -13.24
C PRO A 43 4.43 8.20 -12.70
N ALA A 44 4.67 7.23 -13.58
CA ALA A 44 4.66 5.81 -13.25
C ALA A 44 5.65 5.47 -12.12
N ASP A 45 6.83 6.09 -12.10
CA ASP A 45 7.86 5.87 -11.08
C ASP A 45 7.53 6.50 -9.70
N TRP A 46 6.34 7.09 -9.54
CA TRP A 46 5.91 7.64 -8.26
C TRP A 46 5.16 6.60 -7.43
N PHE A 47 5.34 6.69 -6.12
CA PHE A 47 4.68 5.83 -5.15
C PHE A 47 3.97 6.66 -4.09
N LEU A 48 2.80 6.18 -3.67
CA LEU A 48 2.07 6.67 -2.52
C LEU A 48 2.35 5.73 -1.34
N VAL A 49 3.12 6.23 -0.38
CA VAL A 49 3.57 5.48 0.80
C VAL A 49 2.67 5.82 1.96
N HIS A 50 1.79 4.88 2.35
CA HIS A 50 0.90 5.07 3.48
C HIS A 50 1.58 4.66 4.78
N ASP A 51 2.03 5.69 5.48
CA ASP A 51 2.52 5.58 6.84
C ASP A 51 1.34 5.62 7.81
N ALA A 52 1.03 4.43 8.33
CA ALA A 52 -0.10 4.22 9.22
C ALA A 52 0.08 4.91 10.58
N ALA A 53 1.30 5.39 10.91
CA ALA A 53 1.69 5.86 12.23
C ALA A 53 1.19 4.90 13.33
N PHE A 54 1.51 3.61 13.24
CA PHE A 54 0.85 2.53 13.98
C PHE A 54 0.77 2.75 15.51
N PHE A 55 1.76 3.44 16.09
CA PHE A 55 1.82 3.71 17.53
C PHE A 55 1.05 4.98 17.96
N HIS A 56 0.55 5.76 17.02
CA HIS A 56 -0.10 7.06 17.15
C HIS A 56 -1.01 7.33 15.94
N MET A 57 -1.85 6.34 15.64
CA MET A 57 -2.62 6.19 14.39
C MET A 57 -3.48 7.39 14.01
N SER A 58 -3.77 8.33 14.93
CA SER A 58 -4.48 9.57 14.61
C SER A 58 -3.71 10.46 13.64
N ASP A 59 -2.39 10.31 13.55
CA ASP A 59 -1.49 11.14 12.75
C ASP A 59 -0.99 10.41 11.48
N GLY A 60 -1.69 9.35 11.05
CA GLY A 60 -1.38 8.63 9.82
C GLY A 60 -1.34 9.56 8.60
N LYS A 61 -0.47 9.24 7.63
CA LYS A 61 -0.19 10.09 6.47
C LYS A 61 0.18 9.27 5.25
N VAL A 62 -0.05 9.83 4.08
CA VAL A 62 0.45 9.31 2.81
C VAL A 62 1.50 10.27 2.28
N VAL A 63 2.68 9.75 1.97
CA VAL A 63 3.79 10.50 1.35
C VAL A 63 3.85 10.15 -0.13
N VAL A 64 3.90 11.16 -0.99
CA VAL A 64 4.10 11.00 -2.44
C VAL A 64 5.60 11.05 -2.71
N LEU A 65 6.16 9.95 -3.22
CA LEU A 65 7.59 9.78 -3.48
C LEU A 65 7.87 9.66 -4.98
N ASP A 66 8.74 10.53 -5.51
CA ASP A 66 9.38 10.38 -6.81
C ASP A 66 10.64 9.54 -6.67
N THR A 67 10.60 8.29 -7.15
CA THR A 67 11.71 7.35 -6.99
C THR A 67 12.84 7.55 -8.00
N THR A 68 12.64 8.42 -9.00
CA THR A 68 13.67 8.78 -10.00
C THR A 68 14.75 9.70 -9.42
N LYS A 69 14.46 10.37 -8.30
CA LYS A 69 15.37 11.31 -7.64
C LYS A 69 16.31 10.61 -6.66
N ASP A 70 17.41 11.27 -6.34
CA ASP A 70 18.49 10.71 -5.51
C ASP A 70 18.55 11.26 -4.08
N SER A 71 18.02 12.47 -3.85
CA SER A 71 17.99 13.09 -2.52
C SER A 71 16.57 13.11 -1.95
N VAL A 72 16.43 12.89 -0.64
CA VAL A 72 15.12 12.85 0.03
C VAL A 72 14.31 14.13 -0.19
N GLY A 73 14.98 15.28 -0.17
CA GLY A 73 14.33 16.57 -0.40
C GLY A 73 13.76 16.74 -1.81
N GLU A 74 14.30 16.01 -2.79
CA GLU A 74 13.75 15.96 -4.15
C GLU A 74 12.83 14.75 -4.35
N GLN A 75 12.95 13.68 -3.55
CA GLN A 75 12.08 12.51 -3.64
C GLN A 75 10.69 12.81 -3.08
N VAL A 76 10.60 13.48 -1.94
CA VAL A 76 9.32 13.83 -1.32
C VAL A 76 8.64 14.94 -2.12
N GLN A 77 7.58 14.58 -2.84
CA GLN A 77 6.80 15.53 -3.65
C GLN A 77 5.71 16.21 -2.82
N GLY A 78 5.18 15.53 -1.81
CA GLY A 78 4.14 16.07 -0.95
C GLY A 78 3.61 15.02 0.03
N MET A 79 2.68 15.43 0.88
CA MET A 79 1.99 14.52 1.80
C MET A 79 0.57 14.99 2.10
N PHE A 80 -0.31 14.06 2.43
CA PHE A 80 -1.65 14.34 2.97
C PHE A 80 -1.97 13.39 4.13
N PRO A 81 -2.71 13.84 5.14
CA PRO A 81 -3.08 13.00 6.28
C PRO A 81 -4.12 11.95 5.91
N VAL A 82 -4.03 10.81 6.56
CA VAL A 82 -5.00 9.70 6.52
C VAL A 82 -5.15 9.16 7.93
N SER A 83 -6.13 9.70 8.66
CA SER A 83 -6.27 9.56 10.11
C SER A 83 -6.92 8.25 10.56
N LEU A 84 -6.41 7.74 11.67
CA LEU A 84 -6.91 6.62 12.48
C LEU A 84 -7.08 5.32 11.69
N MET A 85 -5.99 4.78 11.14
CA MET A 85 -6.04 3.61 10.24
C MET A 85 -7.01 3.88 9.08
N GLY A 86 -6.87 5.05 8.45
CA GLY A 86 -7.58 5.32 7.22
C GLY A 86 -7.10 4.40 6.10
N THR A 87 -7.90 4.26 5.05
CA THR A 87 -7.44 3.67 3.80
C THR A 87 -7.77 4.65 2.69
N PHE A 88 -7.02 4.60 1.59
CA PHE A 88 -7.22 5.51 0.47
C PHE A 88 -7.19 4.77 -0.87
N ILE A 89 -7.83 5.40 -1.85
CA ILE A 89 -7.79 5.02 -3.25
C ILE A 89 -7.73 6.29 -4.10
N GLU A 90 -6.99 6.23 -5.21
CA GLU A 90 -6.86 7.32 -6.16
C GLU A 90 -7.76 7.08 -7.37
N ALA A 91 -8.50 8.11 -7.80
CA ALA A 91 -9.23 8.11 -9.06
C ALA A 91 -8.58 9.09 -10.04
N GLN A 92 -7.63 8.59 -10.81
CA GLN A 92 -6.87 9.40 -11.79
C GLN A 92 -7.77 10.12 -12.79
N SER A 93 -8.85 9.48 -13.23
CA SER A 93 -9.83 10.08 -14.15
C SER A 93 -10.50 11.35 -13.60
N ARG A 94 -10.44 11.55 -12.28
CA ARG A 94 -11.06 12.65 -11.54
C ARG A 94 -10.06 13.67 -11.00
N GLY A 95 -8.77 13.33 -10.94
CA GLY A 95 -7.78 14.11 -10.19
C GLY A 95 -8.08 14.17 -8.69
N GLU A 96 -8.73 13.13 -8.15
CA GLU A 96 -9.15 13.07 -6.75
C GLU A 96 -8.57 11.83 -6.05
N ILE A 97 -8.18 11.99 -4.78
CA ILE A 97 -7.86 10.89 -3.87
C ILE A 97 -8.94 10.82 -2.79
N PHE A 98 -9.39 9.61 -2.49
CA PHE A 98 -10.45 9.32 -1.56
C PHE A 98 -9.89 8.61 -0.34
N ALA A 99 -9.95 9.25 0.83
CA ALA A 99 -9.50 8.67 2.09
C ALA A 99 -10.68 8.47 3.03
N VAL A 100 -10.81 7.27 3.59
CA VAL A 100 -11.87 6.93 4.55
C VAL A 100 -11.28 6.97 5.96
N GLU A 101 -11.65 7.99 6.71
CA GLU A 101 -11.01 8.41 7.97
C GLU A 101 -11.99 8.40 9.15
N THR A 102 -11.44 8.40 10.37
CA THR A 102 -12.24 8.57 11.60
C THR A 102 -11.61 9.63 12.49
N PHE A 103 -12.42 10.61 12.87
CA PHE A 103 -12.07 11.65 13.81
C PHE A 103 -12.86 11.54 15.10
N HIS A 104 -12.32 12.12 16.18
CA HIS A 104 -13.09 12.38 17.38
C HIS A 104 -12.96 13.84 17.80
N THR A 105 -14.03 14.39 18.36
CA THR A 105 -14.07 15.79 18.85
C THR A 105 -12.99 16.17 19.87
N ARG A 106 -12.27 15.21 20.46
CA ARG A 106 -11.20 15.44 21.45
C ARG A 106 -10.03 14.47 21.24
N GLY A 107 -9.46 14.43 20.04
CA GLY A 107 -8.34 13.55 19.70
C GLY A 107 -8.81 12.10 19.56
N THR A 108 -8.60 11.29 20.59
CA THR A 108 -8.95 9.85 20.60
C THR A 108 -10.28 9.52 21.28
N ARG A 109 -11.05 10.53 21.70
CA ARG A 109 -12.33 10.35 22.43
C ARG A 109 -13.36 11.42 22.12
N GLY A 110 -14.60 11.18 22.55
CA GLY A 110 -15.72 12.08 22.35
C GLY A 110 -16.63 11.59 21.22
N HIS A 111 -17.35 12.51 20.57
CA HIS A 111 -18.18 12.14 19.42
C HIS A 111 -17.28 11.68 18.27
N ARG A 112 -17.53 10.46 17.79
CA ARG A 112 -16.87 9.85 16.63
C ARG A 112 -17.51 10.36 15.35
N ILE A 113 -16.68 10.70 14.37
CA ILE A 113 -17.10 11.18 13.05
C ILE A 113 -16.33 10.35 12.03
N ASP A 114 -17.05 9.56 11.23
CA ASP A 114 -16.46 8.82 10.11
C ASP A 114 -16.71 9.63 8.84
N VAL A 115 -15.68 9.84 8.03
CA VAL A 115 -15.77 10.65 6.81
C VAL A 115 -15.04 10.00 5.66
N LEU A 116 -15.53 10.27 4.46
CA LEU A 116 -14.78 10.15 3.22
C LEU A 116 -14.23 11.53 2.89
N THR A 117 -12.93 11.74 3.09
CA THR A 117 -12.24 12.96 2.70
C THR A 117 -11.81 12.85 1.24
N ILE A 118 -12.05 13.92 0.48
CA ILE A 118 -11.71 14.03 -0.93
C ILE A 118 -10.55 15.03 -1.04
N TRP A 119 -9.43 14.56 -1.58
CA TRP A 119 -8.21 15.33 -1.75
C TRP A 119 -7.99 15.61 -3.24
N ASP A 120 -7.49 16.81 -3.56
CA ASP A 120 -7.02 17.16 -4.90
C ASP A 120 -5.62 16.58 -5.15
N THR A 121 -5.38 15.91 -6.30
CA THR A 121 -4.07 15.30 -6.60
C THR A 121 -2.98 16.34 -6.89
N VAL A 122 -3.34 17.56 -7.31
CA VAL A 122 -2.36 18.58 -7.67
C VAL A 122 -1.81 19.31 -6.43
N ASN A 123 -2.68 19.66 -5.48
CA ASN A 123 -2.34 20.48 -4.33
C ASN A 123 -2.34 19.70 -3.01
N LEU A 124 -2.80 18.44 -3.02
CA LEU A 124 -2.97 17.60 -1.83
C LEU A 124 -3.82 18.25 -0.73
N SER A 125 -4.73 19.16 -1.12
CA SER A 125 -5.65 19.82 -0.21
C SER A 125 -6.97 19.06 -0.12
N ALA A 126 -7.56 18.97 1.07
CA ALA A 126 -8.92 18.47 1.24
C ALA A 126 -9.92 19.44 0.60
N VAL A 127 -10.64 18.98 -0.43
CA VAL A 127 -11.60 19.78 -1.21
C VAL A 127 -13.05 19.48 -0.87
N ALA A 128 -13.32 18.35 -0.20
CA ALA A 128 -14.64 18.00 0.31
C ALA A 128 -14.59 16.83 1.31
N GLU A 129 -15.71 16.65 2.00
CA GLU A 129 -15.96 15.50 2.85
C GLU A 129 -17.39 14.98 2.62
N VAL A 130 -17.56 13.66 2.70
CA VAL A 130 -18.85 13.00 2.82
C VAL A 130 -18.95 12.36 4.19
N ILE A 131 -19.95 12.75 4.99
CA ILE A 131 -20.18 12.12 6.30
C ILE A 131 -20.67 10.69 6.08
N LEU A 132 -19.96 9.72 6.65
CA LEU A 132 -20.29 8.31 6.58
C LEU A 132 -21.15 7.87 7.76
N PRO A 133 -21.91 6.77 7.64
CA PRO A 133 -22.60 6.16 8.76
C PRO A 133 -21.63 5.80 9.90
N VAL A 134 -21.80 6.46 11.05
CA VAL A 134 -20.87 6.35 12.18
C VAL A 134 -20.84 4.92 12.73
N GLY A 135 -19.62 4.42 12.97
CA GLY A 135 -19.40 3.15 13.66
C GLY A 135 -19.43 1.93 12.75
N LYS A 136 -19.56 2.11 11.43
CA LYS A 136 -19.59 1.02 10.45
C LYS A 136 -18.25 0.70 9.81
N ARG A 137 -17.44 1.74 9.56
CA ARG A 137 -16.13 1.68 8.89
C ARG A 137 -15.28 0.53 9.45
N PHE A 138 -14.66 -0.24 8.57
CA PHE A 138 -13.59 -1.16 8.93
C PHE A 138 -12.44 -0.40 9.60
N MET A 139 -12.08 -0.78 10.82
CA MET A 139 -10.94 -0.23 11.57
C MET A 139 -9.95 -1.35 11.87
N GLY A 140 -9.16 -1.72 10.88
CA GLY A 140 -8.04 -2.66 11.00
C GLY A 140 -6.82 -2.09 10.31
N MET A 141 -5.83 -2.94 10.03
CA MET A 141 -4.70 -2.55 9.18
C MET A 141 -5.22 -2.00 7.84
N PRO A 142 -4.64 -0.92 7.29
CA PRO A 142 -5.10 -0.36 6.02
C PRO A 142 -5.03 -1.38 4.88
N GLU A 143 -6.18 -1.70 4.30
CA GLU A 143 -6.29 -2.69 3.22
C GLU A 143 -6.60 -2.03 1.88
N ARG A 144 -5.93 -2.49 0.82
CA ARG A 144 -6.15 -1.96 -0.53
C ARG A 144 -7.52 -2.32 -1.11
N VAL A 145 -8.11 -3.39 -0.60
CA VAL A 145 -9.41 -3.98 -0.99
C VAL A 145 -10.58 -3.53 -0.10
N ALA A 146 -10.35 -2.58 0.81
CA ALA A 146 -11.42 -1.99 1.61
C ALA A 146 -12.20 -0.89 0.85
N LEU A 147 -11.64 -0.39 -0.25
CA LEU A 147 -12.23 0.63 -1.12
C LEU A 147 -12.20 0.14 -2.56
N GLN A 148 -13.26 0.38 -3.31
CA GLN A 148 -13.32 0.02 -4.73
C GLN A 148 -14.04 1.11 -5.51
N LEU A 149 -13.37 1.67 -6.52
CA LEU A 149 -13.99 2.53 -7.52
C LEU A 149 -14.81 1.67 -8.48
N MET A 150 -15.98 2.17 -8.90
CA MET A 150 -16.85 1.48 -9.85
C MET A 150 -17.65 2.46 -10.70
N ASN A 151 -18.33 1.93 -11.72
CA ASN A 151 -19.14 2.72 -12.66
C ASN A 151 -18.35 3.88 -13.29
N GLY A 152 -17.15 3.58 -13.83
CA GLY A 152 -16.26 4.57 -14.43
C GLY A 152 -15.82 5.67 -13.46
N ASP A 153 -15.41 5.27 -12.24
CA ASP A 153 -15.01 6.15 -11.13
C ASP A 153 -16.12 7.13 -10.69
N ARG A 154 -17.37 6.89 -11.03
CA ARG A 154 -18.49 7.70 -10.52
C ARG A 154 -18.84 7.33 -9.09
N TRP A 155 -18.71 6.05 -8.73
CA TRP A 155 -19.09 5.54 -7.43
C TRP A 155 -17.88 5.00 -6.68
N LEU A 156 -17.94 5.12 -5.35
CA LEU A 156 -17.01 4.48 -4.43
C LEU A 156 -17.76 3.52 -3.52
N ALA A 157 -17.33 2.27 -3.52
CA ALA A 157 -17.76 1.24 -2.59
C ALA A 157 -16.79 1.18 -1.40
N ILE A 158 -17.32 1.23 -0.17
CA ILE A 158 -16.56 1.27 1.09
C ILE A 158 -16.97 0.09 1.96
N PHE A 159 -16.00 -0.73 2.36
CA PHE A 159 -16.23 -1.88 3.22
C PHE A 159 -16.51 -1.46 4.67
N ASN A 160 -17.61 -1.96 5.21
CA ASN A 160 -17.96 -1.84 6.62
C ASN A 160 -17.84 -3.21 7.30
N LEU A 161 -17.35 -3.22 8.53
CA LEU A 161 -17.23 -4.44 9.33
C LEU A 161 -18.32 -4.57 10.40
N SER A 162 -18.74 -3.46 11.00
CA SER A 162 -19.58 -3.44 12.21
C SER A 162 -20.97 -2.84 11.96
N PRO A 163 -22.04 -3.33 12.62
CA PRO A 163 -22.14 -4.55 13.45
C PRO A 163 -22.23 -5.85 12.62
N SER A 164 -22.32 -5.72 11.30
CA SER A 164 -22.29 -6.79 10.31
C SER A 164 -21.64 -6.25 9.05
N THR A 165 -21.10 -7.14 8.23
CA THR A 165 -20.38 -6.78 7.02
C THR A 165 -21.34 -6.24 5.95
N THR A 166 -21.05 -5.02 5.49
CA THR A 166 -21.85 -4.31 4.48
C THR A 166 -20.93 -3.47 3.60
N VAL A 167 -21.46 -2.96 2.49
CA VAL A 167 -20.77 -2.04 1.60
C VAL A 167 -21.56 -0.74 1.51
N THR A 168 -20.98 0.37 1.96
CA THR A 168 -21.56 1.71 1.71
C THR A 168 -21.21 2.11 0.27
N LEU A 169 -22.22 2.57 -0.48
CA LEU A 169 -22.03 3.15 -1.81
C LEU A 169 -22.12 4.68 -1.72
N VAL A 170 -21.15 5.37 -2.32
CA VAL A 170 -21.09 6.83 -2.40
C VAL A 170 -21.08 7.26 -3.86
N ASP A 171 -21.98 8.19 -4.24
CA ASP A 171 -21.90 8.89 -5.52
C ASP A 171 -20.88 10.03 -5.37
N LEU A 172 -19.78 9.97 -6.12
CA LEU A 172 -18.66 10.91 -6.03
C LEU A 172 -18.95 12.23 -6.74
N GLU A 173 -19.92 12.26 -7.67
CA GLU A 173 -20.39 13.50 -8.31
C GLU A 173 -21.33 14.26 -7.38
N ALA A 174 -22.29 13.56 -6.77
CA ALA A 174 -23.20 14.14 -5.79
C ALA A 174 -22.54 14.34 -4.42
N ARG A 175 -21.39 13.71 -4.17
CA ARG A 175 -20.67 13.67 -2.88
C ARG A 175 -21.59 13.26 -1.74
N ALA A 176 -22.32 12.16 -1.94
CA ALA A 176 -23.35 11.70 -1.03
C ALA A 176 -23.44 10.17 -0.97
N VAL A 177 -23.78 9.66 0.21
CA VAL A 177 -24.08 8.24 0.40
C VAL A 177 -25.38 7.90 -0.36
N MET A 178 -25.32 6.89 -1.22
CA MET A 178 -26.45 6.39 -2.00
C MET A 178 -27.24 5.34 -1.24
N GLY A 179 -26.54 4.46 -0.52
CA GLY A 179 -27.12 3.31 0.12
C GLY A 179 -26.09 2.33 0.64
N GLU A 180 -26.56 1.17 1.06
CA GLU A 180 -25.74 0.13 1.65
C GLU A 180 -26.18 -1.25 1.15
N VAL A 181 -25.21 -2.10 0.84
CA VAL A 181 -25.42 -3.47 0.38
C VAL A 181 -24.97 -4.45 1.48
N PRO A 182 -25.86 -5.30 2.00
CA PRO A 182 -25.48 -6.27 3.02
C PRO A 182 -24.70 -7.45 2.42
N ILE A 183 -23.53 -7.75 3.00
CA ILE A 183 -22.64 -8.86 2.59
C ILE A 183 -22.26 -9.75 3.79
N PRO A 184 -23.24 -10.24 4.58
CA PRO A 184 -22.97 -10.90 5.86
C PRO A 184 -22.08 -12.14 5.70
N GLY A 185 -21.03 -12.21 6.53
CA GLY A 185 -20.07 -13.32 6.51
C GLY A 185 -19.02 -13.23 5.40
N CYS A 186 -19.04 -12.15 4.61
CA CYS A 186 -18.04 -11.85 3.61
C CYS A 186 -17.28 -10.56 3.92
N SER A 187 -16.03 -10.50 3.50
CA SER A 187 -15.08 -9.44 3.79
C SER A 187 -14.53 -8.82 2.51
N PHE A 188 -14.26 -7.52 2.59
CA PHE A 188 -13.63 -6.69 1.54
C PHE A 188 -14.41 -6.66 0.22
N ILE A 189 -13.89 -5.88 -0.72
CA ILE A 189 -14.54 -5.55 -1.99
C ILE A 189 -13.55 -5.76 -3.13
N TYR A 190 -13.99 -6.49 -4.15
CA TYR A 190 -13.25 -6.71 -5.38
C TYR A 190 -14.10 -6.26 -6.57
N ALA A 191 -13.50 -5.53 -7.51
CA ALA A 191 -14.17 -5.19 -8.76
C ALA A 191 -14.63 -6.45 -9.50
N ASN A 192 -15.86 -6.45 -10.00
CA ASN A 192 -16.36 -7.53 -10.83
C ASN A 192 -17.24 -6.94 -11.96
N GLY A 193 -16.59 -6.43 -13.01
CA GLY A 193 -17.23 -5.61 -14.03
C GLY A 193 -17.65 -4.22 -13.54
N ASP A 194 -18.28 -3.42 -14.41
CA ASP A 194 -18.55 -2.00 -14.13
C ASP A 194 -19.52 -1.76 -12.96
N MET A 195 -20.51 -2.65 -12.80
CA MET A 195 -21.61 -2.53 -11.85
C MET A 195 -21.68 -3.71 -10.87
N GLY A 196 -20.67 -4.58 -10.89
CA GLY A 196 -20.60 -5.74 -10.01
C GLY A 196 -19.48 -5.58 -8.99
N LEU A 197 -19.74 -6.06 -7.79
CA LEU A 197 -18.75 -6.19 -6.73
C LEU A 197 -18.74 -7.63 -6.22
N SER A 198 -17.56 -8.10 -5.84
CA SER A 198 -17.39 -9.37 -5.17
C SER A 198 -16.85 -9.20 -3.76
N ALA A 199 -17.14 -10.17 -2.88
CA ALA A 199 -16.66 -10.20 -1.51
C ALA A 199 -16.30 -11.64 -1.12
N LEU A 200 -15.20 -11.81 -0.38
CA LEU A 200 -14.67 -13.13 0.00
C LEU A 200 -15.36 -13.61 1.28
N CYS A 201 -15.95 -14.80 1.27
CA CYS A 201 -16.79 -15.27 2.38
C CYS A 201 -16.07 -16.31 3.25
N ALA A 202 -16.34 -16.26 4.55
CA ALA A 202 -15.73 -17.16 5.53
C ALA A 202 -16.06 -18.65 5.31
N ASP A 203 -17.08 -18.97 4.52
CA ASP A 203 -17.47 -20.33 4.16
C ASP A 203 -16.80 -20.87 2.88
N GLY A 204 -15.70 -20.23 2.46
CA GLY A 204 -14.89 -20.70 1.34
C GLY A 204 -15.41 -20.29 -0.04
N ARG A 205 -16.46 -19.46 -0.10
CA ARG A 205 -17.10 -18.98 -1.34
C ARG A 205 -16.80 -17.51 -1.59
N MET A 206 -17.17 -17.03 -2.77
CA MET A 206 -17.19 -15.61 -3.12
C MET A 206 -18.61 -15.18 -3.46
N LEU A 207 -19.08 -14.15 -2.78
CA LEU A 207 -20.33 -13.46 -3.11
C LEU A 207 -20.05 -12.52 -4.29
N THR A 208 -20.98 -12.44 -5.23
CA THR A 208 -21.06 -11.38 -6.23
C THR A 208 -22.40 -10.69 -6.12
N VAL A 209 -22.40 -9.37 -6.04
CA VAL A 209 -23.60 -8.52 -6.09
C VAL A 209 -23.50 -7.64 -7.33
N VAL A 210 -24.53 -7.65 -8.16
CA VAL A 210 -24.67 -6.74 -9.31
C VAL A 210 -25.67 -5.66 -8.91
N LEU A 211 -25.34 -4.41 -9.23
CA LEU A 211 -26.13 -3.24 -8.90
C LEU A 211 -26.96 -2.77 -10.11
N ASN A 212 -28.08 -2.11 -9.82
CA ASN A 212 -28.81 -1.28 -10.76
C ASN A 212 -28.15 0.11 -10.85
N ASP A 213 -28.59 0.92 -11.81
CA ASP A 213 -28.07 2.29 -12.04
C ASP A 213 -28.35 3.27 -10.89
N ASP A 214 -29.22 2.90 -9.94
CA ASP A 214 -29.50 3.66 -8.71
C ASP A 214 -28.71 3.16 -7.49
N GLY A 215 -27.83 2.16 -7.67
CA GLY A 215 -27.05 1.54 -6.60
C GLY A 215 -27.82 0.49 -5.79
N SER A 216 -29.09 0.24 -6.10
CA SER A 216 -29.84 -0.86 -5.49
C SER A 216 -29.37 -2.21 -6.03
N GLU A 217 -29.53 -3.27 -5.25
CA GLU A 217 -29.17 -4.61 -5.68
C GLU A 217 -30.07 -5.09 -6.82
N LYS A 218 -29.45 -5.52 -7.92
CA LYS A 218 -30.10 -6.17 -9.05
C LYS A 218 -30.14 -7.69 -8.87
N SER A 219 -29.03 -8.28 -8.45
CA SER A 219 -28.90 -9.71 -8.25
C SER A 219 -27.71 -10.06 -7.36
N ARG A 220 -27.77 -11.25 -6.74
CA ARG A 220 -26.67 -11.85 -5.98
C ARG A 220 -26.42 -13.28 -6.40
N VAL A 221 -25.16 -13.70 -6.39
CA VAL A 221 -24.75 -15.09 -6.64
C VAL A 221 -23.57 -15.46 -5.75
N MET A 222 -23.54 -16.71 -5.29
CA MET A 222 -22.39 -17.29 -4.61
C MET A 222 -21.65 -18.20 -5.58
N SER A 223 -20.32 -18.16 -5.55
CA SER A 223 -19.50 -19.15 -6.23
C SER A 223 -19.62 -20.54 -5.57
N GLU A 224 -19.04 -21.54 -6.23
CA GLU A 224 -18.66 -22.79 -5.56
C GLU A 224 -17.59 -22.52 -4.48
N VAL A 225 -17.47 -23.43 -3.51
CA VAL A 225 -16.40 -23.40 -2.50
C VAL A 225 -15.06 -23.66 -3.18
N PHE A 226 -14.04 -22.86 -2.85
CA PHE A 226 -12.73 -22.95 -3.50
C PHE A 226 -11.52 -22.82 -2.56
N PHE A 227 -11.76 -22.49 -1.29
CA PHE A 227 -10.75 -22.50 -0.22
C PHE A 227 -11.41 -22.88 1.10
N ASP A 228 -10.61 -23.24 2.10
CA ASP A 228 -11.07 -23.50 3.47
C ASP A 228 -10.35 -22.52 4.41
N SER A 229 -11.09 -21.76 5.21
CA SER A 229 -10.51 -20.75 6.08
C SER A 229 -9.63 -21.31 7.20
N ASP A 230 -9.87 -22.56 7.61
CA ASP A 230 -9.16 -23.21 8.70
C ASP A 230 -8.00 -24.06 8.17
N GLU A 231 -8.19 -24.78 7.06
CA GLU A 231 -7.20 -25.73 6.54
C GLU A 231 -6.32 -25.17 5.41
N SER A 232 -6.85 -24.27 4.58
CA SER A 232 -6.14 -23.73 3.41
C SER A 232 -6.43 -22.23 3.21
N PRO A 233 -6.14 -21.40 4.22
CA PRO A 233 -6.44 -19.97 4.16
C PRO A 233 -5.70 -19.29 3.02
N ILE A 234 -6.41 -18.36 2.39
CA ILE A 234 -5.89 -17.46 1.38
C ILE A 234 -5.80 -16.05 1.95
N PHE A 235 -4.83 -15.28 1.46
CA PHE A 235 -4.77 -13.85 1.72
C PHE A 235 -5.83 -13.15 0.87
N GLU A 236 -6.56 -12.22 1.48
CA GLU A 236 -7.65 -11.43 0.92
C GLU A 236 -7.21 -10.35 -0.09
N ARG A 237 -5.91 -10.24 -0.37
CA ARG A 237 -5.33 -9.20 -1.23
C ARG A 237 -4.79 -9.88 -2.49
N PRO A 238 -5.54 -9.86 -3.61
CA PRO A 238 -5.11 -10.48 -4.85
C PRO A 238 -4.49 -9.46 -5.81
N ALA A 239 -3.41 -9.85 -6.48
CA ALA A 239 -2.99 -9.20 -7.70
C ALA A 239 -4.07 -9.43 -8.78
N VAL A 240 -4.35 -8.43 -9.61
CA VAL A 240 -5.39 -8.52 -10.65
C VAL A 240 -4.78 -8.31 -12.02
N VAL A 241 -4.89 -9.31 -12.88
CA VAL A 241 -4.44 -9.26 -14.29
C VAL A 241 -5.56 -9.79 -15.17
N ASP A 242 -5.93 -9.06 -16.23
CA ASP A 242 -6.96 -9.45 -17.20
C ASP A 242 -8.29 -9.93 -16.59
N ASN A 243 -8.79 -9.20 -15.60
CA ASN A 243 -9.99 -9.54 -14.81
C ASN A 243 -9.91 -10.87 -14.06
N ILE A 244 -8.71 -11.38 -13.79
CA ILE A 244 -8.47 -12.52 -12.91
C ILE A 244 -7.77 -12.03 -11.65
N ALA A 245 -8.39 -12.29 -10.50
CA ALA A 245 -7.80 -12.02 -9.18
C ALA A 245 -7.04 -13.26 -8.70
N TYR A 246 -5.75 -13.09 -8.38
CA TYR A 246 -4.84 -14.15 -7.96
C TYR A 246 -4.60 -14.09 -6.46
N PHE A 247 -5.39 -14.84 -5.68
CA PHE A 247 -5.28 -14.86 -4.23
C PHE A 247 -4.14 -15.78 -3.77
N PRO A 248 -3.07 -15.28 -3.14
CA PRO A 248 -2.04 -16.16 -2.60
C PRO A 248 -2.58 -16.97 -1.41
N ALA A 249 -2.04 -18.16 -1.19
CA ALA A 249 -2.42 -19.06 -0.11
C ALA A 249 -1.27 -19.25 0.88
N PHE A 250 -1.59 -19.56 2.14
CA PHE A 250 -0.60 -19.76 3.20
C PHE A 250 0.28 -20.99 2.93
N ASP A 251 -0.21 -21.93 2.13
CA ASP A 251 0.49 -23.16 1.75
C ASP A 251 1.41 -23.00 0.54
N GLY A 252 1.65 -21.76 0.08
CA GLY A 252 2.52 -21.47 -1.06
C GLY A 252 1.84 -21.69 -2.42
N ARG A 253 0.52 -21.87 -2.47
CA ARG A 253 -0.25 -21.86 -3.72
C ARG A 253 -0.77 -20.47 -4.06
N VAL A 254 -1.34 -20.35 -5.25
CA VAL A 254 -2.17 -19.21 -5.64
C VAL A 254 -3.49 -19.72 -6.22
N GLN A 255 -4.57 -19.03 -5.87
CA GLN A 255 -5.95 -19.37 -6.16
C GLN A 255 -6.56 -18.30 -7.07
N PRO A 256 -6.61 -18.53 -8.39
CA PRO A 256 -7.18 -17.56 -9.32
C PRO A 256 -8.71 -17.59 -9.29
N VAL A 257 -9.33 -16.42 -9.46
CA VAL A 257 -10.77 -16.24 -9.58
C VAL A 257 -11.06 -15.27 -10.73
N ALA A 258 -11.78 -15.72 -11.75
CA ALA A 258 -12.18 -14.86 -12.86
C ALA A 258 -13.37 -13.97 -12.47
N MET A 259 -13.24 -12.66 -12.68
CA MET A 259 -14.22 -11.63 -12.35
C MET A 259 -15.02 -11.25 -13.60
N THR A 260 -16.11 -11.98 -13.86
CA THR A 260 -16.84 -11.94 -15.16
C THR A 260 -17.97 -10.91 -15.27
N GLY A 261 -18.14 -10.04 -14.28
CA GLY A 261 -19.27 -9.12 -14.15
C GLY A 261 -20.45 -9.72 -13.37
N SER A 262 -20.99 -10.83 -13.88
CA SER A 262 -22.19 -11.46 -13.29
C SER A 262 -21.89 -12.44 -12.16
N ALA A 263 -20.67 -12.97 -12.11
CA ALA A 263 -20.24 -13.94 -11.11
C ALA A 263 -18.70 -13.96 -10.98
N ALA A 264 -18.22 -14.23 -9.77
CA ALA A 264 -16.86 -14.68 -9.53
C ALA A 264 -16.76 -16.19 -9.81
N LEU A 265 -15.80 -16.60 -10.65
CA LEU A 265 -15.61 -17.98 -11.08
C LEU A 265 -14.25 -18.49 -10.61
N PRO A 266 -14.18 -19.22 -9.48
CA PRO A 266 -12.95 -19.83 -9.02
C PRO A 266 -12.34 -20.78 -10.05
N MET A 267 -11.02 -20.73 -10.18
CA MET A 267 -10.25 -21.54 -11.12
C MET A 267 -9.38 -22.56 -10.35
N ALA A 268 -8.73 -23.48 -11.08
CA ALA A 268 -7.79 -24.39 -10.46
C ALA A 268 -6.55 -23.64 -9.92
N SER A 269 -6.27 -23.78 -8.63
CA SER A 269 -5.03 -23.27 -8.03
C SER A 269 -3.79 -24.02 -8.52
N TRP A 270 -2.64 -23.38 -8.37
CA TRP A 270 -1.33 -23.93 -8.73
C TRP A 270 -0.26 -23.48 -7.72
N PRO A 271 0.80 -24.29 -7.52
CA PRO A 271 1.86 -23.95 -6.56
C PRO A 271 2.76 -22.83 -7.10
N LEU A 272 3.14 -21.88 -6.24
CA LEU A 272 4.13 -20.86 -6.55
C LEU A 272 5.56 -21.43 -6.50
N TYR A 273 5.78 -22.51 -5.75
CA TYR A 273 7.07 -23.16 -5.56
C TYR A 273 7.32 -24.31 -6.55
N GLY A 274 8.59 -24.56 -6.85
CA GLY A 274 9.07 -25.75 -7.56
C GLY A 274 9.51 -26.87 -6.61
N SER A 275 10.07 -27.93 -7.18
CA SER A 275 10.65 -29.03 -6.38
C SER A 275 11.84 -28.53 -5.55
N GLY A 276 11.85 -28.86 -4.25
CA GLY A 276 12.87 -28.41 -3.30
C GLY A 276 12.61 -27.03 -2.69
N GLU A 277 11.50 -26.39 -3.05
CA GLU A 277 11.07 -25.08 -2.54
C GLU A 277 9.76 -25.20 -1.73
N GLU A 278 9.37 -26.39 -1.29
CA GLU A 278 8.06 -26.67 -0.69
C GLU A 278 7.83 -25.91 0.63
N THR A 279 8.89 -25.45 1.30
CA THR A 279 8.78 -24.64 2.54
C THR A 279 8.48 -23.16 2.27
N TRP A 280 8.55 -22.71 1.01
CA TRP A 280 8.33 -21.33 0.63
C TRP A 280 6.84 -20.99 0.54
N ALA A 281 6.43 -19.88 1.14
CA ALA A 281 5.09 -19.34 1.00
C ALA A 281 5.07 -17.80 1.03
N PRO A 282 4.02 -17.16 0.49
CA PRO A 282 3.81 -15.72 0.63
C PRO A 282 3.72 -15.29 2.10
N SER A 283 4.33 -14.15 2.45
CA SER A 283 4.35 -13.66 3.82
C SER A 283 4.62 -12.16 3.93
N GLY A 284 3.95 -11.48 4.87
CA GLY A 284 4.11 -10.06 5.14
C GLY A 284 2.77 -9.33 5.28
N ILE A 285 2.79 -8.00 5.16
CA ILE A 285 1.60 -7.14 5.27
C ILE A 285 1.10 -6.75 3.87
N GLY A 286 1.93 -6.11 3.03
CA GLY A 286 1.62 -5.87 1.61
C GLY A 286 2.38 -6.86 0.74
N ILE A 287 1.82 -8.03 0.46
CA ILE A 287 2.63 -9.15 -0.06
C ILE A 287 2.60 -9.31 -1.57
N ASP A 288 1.82 -8.51 -2.28
CA ASP A 288 1.51 -8.76 -3.68
C ASP A 288 1.37 -7.48 -4.50
N GLY A 289 1.49 -7.63 -5.82
CA GLY A 289 1.28 -6.56 -6.78
C GLY A 289 1.25 -7.07 -8.21
N GLU A 290 0.90 -6.18 -9.12
CA GLU A 290 0.81 -6.45 -10.56
C GLU A 290 1.43 -5.32 -11.37
N ASP A 291 1.90 -5.61 -12.58
CA ASP A 291 2.40 -4.61 -13.53
C ASP A 291 1.60 -4.59 -14.84
N ASP A 292 1.90 -3.60 -15.68
CA ASP A 292 1.24 -3.43 -16.99
C ASP A 292 1.73 -4.41 -18.06
N LEU A 293 2.73 -5.24 -17.73
CA LEU A 293 3.19 -6.36 -18.56
C LEU A 293 2.40 -7.65 -18.25
N GLY A 294 1.41 -7.58 -17.36
CA GLY A 294 0.56 -8.70 -16.98
C GLY A 294 1.25 -9.68 -16.03
N ARG A 295 2.30 -9.26 -15.33
CA ARG A 295 3.02 -10.10 -14.36
C ARG A 295 2.49 -9.86 -12.95
N ILE A 296 2.53 -10.91 -12.13
CA ILE A 296 2.15 -10.86 -10.71
C ILE A 296 3.37 -11.09 -9.82
N TYR A 297 3.42 -10.37 -8.71
CA TYR A 297 4.53 -10.34 -7.77
C TYR A 297 4.06 -10.86 -6.41
N PHE A 298 4.88 -11.68 -5.75
CA PHE A 298 4.62 -12.13 -4.37
C PHE A 298 5.89 -12.01 -3.53
N LEU A 299 5.78 -11.44 -2.32
CA LEU A 299 6.82 -11.47 -1.29
C LEU A 299 6.82 -12.85 -0.62
N MET A 300 7.95 -13.54 -0.71
CA MET A 300 8.09 -14.95 -0.38
C MET A 300 9.06 -15.15 0.78
N ASN A 301 8.71 -16.09 1.66
CA ASN A 301 9.49 -16.48 2.81
C ASN A 301 9.78 -17.98 2.75
N ALA A 302 11.05 -18.34 2.88
CA ALA A 302 11.55 -19.71 2.79
C ALA A 302 11.04 -20.67 3.87
N GLU A 303 10.49 -20.14 4.96
CA GLU A 303 10.11 -20.90 6.16
C GLU A 303 8.62 -20.76 6.48
N ALA A 304 7.84 -20.07 5.64
CA ALA A 304 6.46 -19.73 5.98
C ALA A 304 5.46 -20.88 5.79
N ASN A 305 5.70 -21.79 4.83
CA ASN A 305 4.74 -22.85 4.56
C ASN A 305 4.64 -23.84 5.73
N GLY A 306 3.43 -24.04 6.25
CA GLY A 306 3.14 -24.97 7.34
C GLY A 306 3.63 -24.52 8.71
N VAL A 307 4.03 -23.26 8.87
CA VAL A 307 4.48 -22.68 10.14
C VAL A 307 3.50 -21.61 10.60
N ASP A 308 2.84 -21.87 11.73
CA ASP A 308 1.86 -20.96 12.30
C ASP A 308 2.45 -19.58 12.62
N GLY A 309 1.70 -18.52 12.34
CA GLY A 309 2.11 -17.13 12.49
C GLY A 309 3.10 -16.59 11.44
N MET A 310 3.72 -17.43 10.61
CA MET A 310 4.72 -16.96 9.62
C MET A 310 4.12 -16.25 8.40
N HIS A 311 2.80 -16.22 8.24
CA HIS A 311 2.12 -15.51 7.15
C HIS A 311 2.26 -13.98 7.22
N ASN A 312 2.63 -13.41 8.38
CA ASN A 312 2.88 -11.96 8.55
C ASN A 312 4.36 -11.60 8.77
N ALA A 313 5.27 -12.58 8.67
CA ALA A 313 6.69 -12.39 9.00
C ALA A 313 7.48 -11.59 7.95
N GLY A 314 6.92 -11.36 6.77
CA GLY A 314 7.65 -10.80 5.64
C GLY A 314 8.51 -11.86 4.94
N GLY A 315 9.35 -11.45 4.00
CA GLY A 315 10.10 -12.37 3.16
C GLY A 315 11.47 -11.84 2.73
N SER A 316 12.34 -12.74 2.29
CA SER A 316 13.67 -12.41 1.79
C SER A 316 13.72 -12.21 0.27
N GLU A 317 12.63 -12.52 -0.43
CA GLU A 317 12.60 -12.48 -1.90
C GLU A 317 11.24 -12.09 -2.44
N ILE A 318 11.23 -11.54 -3.65
CA ILE A 318 10.02 -11.33 -4.43
C ILE A 318 10.06 -12.26 -5.64
N TRP A 319 9.00 -13.04 -5.84
CA TRP A 319 8.86 -13.92 -6.99
C TRP A 319 7.87 -13.33 -7.98
N VAL A 320 8.26 -13.30 -9.25
CA VAL A 320 7.46 -12.73 -10.33
C VAL A 320 6.99 -13.84 -11.25
N PHE A 321 5.71 -13.84 -11.58
CA PHE A 321 5.08 -14.87 -12.40
C PHE A 321 4.43 -14.30 -13.65
N ASP A 322 4.51 -15.08 -14.71
CA ASP A 322 3.60 -15.02 -15.85
C ASP A 322 2.38 -15.88 -15.49
N PRO A 323 1.21 -15.27 -15.25
CA PRO A 323 0.05 -15.99 -14.76
C PRO A 323 -0.64 -16.83 -15.83
N GLU A 324 -0.49 -16.50 -17.12
CA GLU A 324 -1.03 -17.29 -18.23
C GLU A 324 -0.23 -18.60 -18.37
N ALA A 325 1.10 -18.48 -18.40
CA ALA A 325 1.99 -19.63 -18.48
C ALA A 325 2.16 -20.37 -17.13
N ARG A 326 1.65 -19.81 -16.03
CA ARG A 326 1.74 -20.34 -14.65
C ARG A 326 3.17 -20.69 -14.26
N ARG A 327 4.10 -19.79 -14.55
CA ARG A 327 5.53 -20.02 -14.32
C ARG A 327 6.20 -18.79 -13.74
N ARG A 328 7.15 -19.03 -12.85
CA ARG A 328 8.05 -17.99 -12.35
C ARG A 328 8.93 -17.50 -13.50
N VAL A 329 8.97 -16.18 -13.71
CA VAL A 329 9.77 -15.51 -14.74
C VAL A 329 10.95 -14.75 -14.16
N LEU A 330 10.88 -14.36 -12.88
CA LEU A 330 11.96 -13.67 -12.18
C LEU A 330 11.90 -13.99 -10.68
N ARG A 331 13.06 -13.93 -10.04
CA ARG A 331 13.23 -14.01 -8.58
C ARG A 331 14.15 -12.86 -8.20
N ILE A 332 13.67 -12.01 -7.31
CA ILE A 332 14.32 -10.78 -6.87
C ILE A 332 14.80 -11.04 -5.43
N PRO A 333 16.09 -11.31 -5.20
CA PRO A 333 16.62 -11.36 -3.84
C PRO A 333 16.63 -9.94 -3.26
N LEU A 334 16.14 -9.78 -2.04
CA LEU A 334 16.16 -8.49 -1.37
C LEU A 334 17.48 -8.30 -0.61
N GLU A 335 18.01 -7.09 -0.63
CA GLU A 335 19.19 -6.67 0.15
C GLU A 335 18.88 -6.70 1.66
N ALA A 336 17.65 -6.35 2.05
CA ALA A 336 17.12 -6.52 3.40
C ALA A 336 15.79 -7.29 3.40
N TRP A 337 15.36 -7.72 4.59
CA TRP A 337 14.06 -8.39 4.74
C TRP A 337 12.93 -7.44 4.30
N GLY A 338 11.95 -7.94 3.54
CA GLY A 338 10.79 -7.19 3.09
C GLY A 338 9.57 -7.44 3.97
N LEU A 339 8.73 -6.42 4.17
CA LEU A 339 7.46 -6.51 4.91
C LEU A 339 6.24 -6.23 4.04
N SER A 340 6.34 -5.21 3.18
CA SER A 340 5.31 -4.81 2.24
C SER A 340 5.95 -4.42 0.91
N LEU A 341 5.27 -4.63 -0.21
CA LEU A 341 5.70 -4.23 -1.53
C LEU A 341 4.59 -3.47 -2.27
N ALA A 342 5.00 -2.64 -3.22
CA ALA A 342 4.16 -2.18 -4.31
C ALA A 342 4.95 -2.21 -5.61
N VAL A 343 4.23 -2.35 -6.71
CA VAL A 343 4.78 -2.33 -8.07
C VAL A 343 4.27 -1.08 -8.78
N SER A 344 5.15 -0.38 -9.50
CA SER A 344 4.75 0.74 -10.34
C SER A 344 4.09 0.26 -11.63
N ARG A 345 3.29 1.14 -12.23
CA ARG A 345 2.72 0.95 -13.57
C ARG A 345 3.78 1.19 -14.66
N GLY A 346 3.42 0.98 -15.93
CA GLY A 346 4.25 1.26 -17.11
C GLY A 346 5.09 0.08 -17.62
N GLU A 347 5.85 0.35 -18.69
CA GLU A 347 6.67 -0.67 -19.39
C GLU A 347 7.97 -1.02 -18.65
N GLU A 348 8.41 -0.16 -17.73
CA GLU A 348 9.61 -0.36 -16.89
C GLU A 348 9.23 -0.39 -15.40
N PRO A 349 8.49 -1.41 -14.93
CA PRO A 349 8.00 -1.44 -13.56
C PRO A 349 9.15 -1.43 -12.55
N LYS A 350 8.95 -0.73 -11.44
CA LYS A 350 9.79 -0.70 -10.25
C LYS A 350 9.04 -1.38 -9.12
N VAL A 351 9.80 -1.98 -8.19
CA VAL A 351 9.24 -2.61 -7.00
C VAL A 351 9.78 -1.85 -5.79
N LEU A 352 8.88 -1.24 -5.03
CA LEU A 352 9.21 -0.55 -3.78
C LEU A 352 8.86 -1.47 -2.60
N VAL A 353 9.79 -1.66 -1.67
CA VAL A 353 9.67 -2.66 -0.60
C VAL A 353 9.99 -2.03 0.75
N THR A 354 9.08 -2.15 1.72
CA THR A 354 9.30 -1.71 3.11
C THR A 354 10.20 -2.68 3.85
N ASN A 355 11.25 -2.17 4.49
CA ASN A 355 12.11 -2.90 5.42
C ASN A 355 11.51 -2.88 6.85
N PRO A 356 11.24 -4.02 7.51
CA PRO A 356 10.63 -4.06 8.83
C PRO A 356 11.56 -3.65 9.98
N THR A 357 12.86 -3.48 9.73
CA THR A 357 13.84 -3.19 10.78
C THR A 357 13.89 -1.70 11.09
N ASP A 358 14.00 -0.88 10.05
CA ASP A 358 14.15 0.58 10.16
C ASP A 358 13.06 1.37 9.41
N MET A 359 12.10 0.67 8.82
CA MET A 359 10.96 1.22 8.10
C MET A 359 11.35 2.03 6.86
N SER A 360 12.61 1.96 6.41
CA SER A 360 13.02 2.48 5.10
C SER A 360 12.36 1.69 3.96
N VAL A 361 12.46 2.22 2.74
CA VAL A 361 11.95 1.54 1.54
C VAL A 361 13.06 1.34 0.51
N GLU A 362 13.17 0.11 0.01
CA GLU A 362 14.13 -0.29 -1.01
C GLU A 362 13.46 -0.34 -2.38
N LEU A 363 14.15 0.19 -3.40
CA LEU A 363 13.68 0.23 -4.77
C LEU A 363 14.45 -0.79 -5.63
N TYR A 364 13.72 -1.62 -6.34
CA TYR A 364 14.24 -2.62 -7.28
C TYR A 364 13.72 -2.38 -8.69
N ASP A 365 14.52 -2.75 -9.67
CA ASP A 365 14.08 -2.81 -11.06
C ASP A 365 13.22 -4.06 -11.29
N GLY A 366 11.97 -3.89 -11.72
CA GLY A 366 11.00 -4.98 -11.90
C GLY A 366 11.21 -5.82 -13.15
N LEU A 367 12.11 -5.44 -14.07
CA LEU A 367 12.48 -6.23 -15.24
C LEU A 367 13.67 -7.15 -14.94
N THR A 368 14.66 -6.64 -14.24
CA THR A 368 15.94 -7.33 -13.98
C THR A 368 16.06 -7.89 -12.58
N GLY A 369 15.31 -7.36 -11.62
CA GLY A 369 15.43 -7.67 -10.19
C GLY A 369 16.62 -6.98 -9.51
N SER A 370 17.29 -6.05 -10.19
CA SER A 370 18.45 -5.37 -9.63
C SER A 370 18.04 -4.36 -8.57
N PHE A 371 18.73 -4.34 -7.43
CA PHE A 371 18.62 -3.26 -6.45
C PHE A 371 19.03 -1.92 -7.08
N ILE A 372 18.24 -0.88 -6.84
CA ILE A 372 18.50 0.48 -7.34
C ILE A 372 19.00 1.37 -6.19
N LYS A 373 18.20 1.53 -5.14
CA LYS A 373 18.52 2.40 -4.00
C LYS A 373 17.67 2.09 -2.77
N ASN A 374 18.17 2.53 -1.61
CA ASN A 374 17.40 2.62 -0.37
C ASN A 374 16.95 4.07 -0.16
N ILE A 375 15.68 4.27 0.19
CA ILE A 375 15.07 5.58 0.47
C ILE A 375 14.68 5.60 1.94
N THR A 376 15.24 6.55 2.68
CA THR A 376 15.04 6.71 4.13
C THR A 376 15.10 8.18 4.51
N GLY A 377 14.56 8.55 5.67
CA GLY A 377 14.60 9.93 6.17
C GLY A 377 13.50 10.81 5.60
N PHE A 378 12.48 10.23 4.95
CA PHE A 378 11.30 10.94 4.43
C PHE A 378 10.21 11.14 5.50
N GLY A 379 10.57 11.00 6.79
CA GLY A 379 9.65 11.11 7.92
C GLY A 379 8.83 9.83 8.16
N GLN A 380 9.35 8.68 7.75
CA GLN A 380 8.65 7.40 7.82
C GLN A 380 8.67 6.80 9.23
N GLU A 381 7.53 6.27 9.64
CA GLU A 381 7.36 5.62 10.94
C GLU A 381 6.91 4.18 10.77
N THR A 382 5.83 3.94 10.04
CA THR A 382 5.28 2.62 9.74
C THR A 382 4.62 2.60 8.34
N PRO A 383 5.42 2.60 7.25
CA PRO A 383 4.94 2.53 5.88
C PRO A 383 4.49 1.11 5.53
N LEU A 384 3.34 0.69 6.05
CA LEU A 384 2.86 -0.69 6.00
C LEU A 384 2.03 -0.99 4.74
N LEU A 385 1.48 0.04 4.08
CA LEU A 385 0.80 -0.08 2.80
C LEU A 385 1.46 0.84 1.77
N LEU A 386 1.84 0.28 0.63
CA LEU A 386 2.44 1.00 -0.49
C LEU A 386 1.51 0.90 -1.71
N ARG A 387 1.51 1.92 -2.57
CA ARG A 387 0.86 1.87 -3.88
C ARG A 387 1.74 2.55 -4.92
N GLY A 388 1.86 1.95 -6.11
CA GLY A 388 2.32 2.67 -7.29
C GLY A 388 1.24 3.66 -7.75
N ALA A 389 1.66 4.80 -8.29
CA ALA A 389 0.76 5.73 -8.97
C ALA A 389 0.02 5.05 -10.12
N GLN A 390 -1.26 5.41 -10.34
CA GLN A 390 -2.14 4.81 -11.38
C GLN A 390 -2.20 5.63 -12.69
#